data_AF-A0A7Y5H9G8-F1
#
_entry.id   AF-A0A7Y5H9G8-F1
#
_cell.length_a   1.000
_cell.length_b   1.000
_cell.length_c   1.000
_cell.angle_alpha   90.00
_cell.angle_beta   90.00
_cell.angle_gamma   90.00
#
_symmetry.space_group_name_H-M   'P 1'
#
loop_
_entity.id
_entity.type
_entity.pdbx_description
1 polymer ?
#
loop_
_entity_poly.entity_id
_entity_poly.type
_entity_poly.pdbx_seq_one_letter_code
_entity_poly.pdbx_strand_id
1 'polypeptide(L)'
;MTIDADLQKRVLAILKPAVDASAHPAGGSAVVIDVASGDVLALASYPTYAYGATAEDFARLRSETRWLPLRFRAVSDAFPPGSTCKAITLVGGLSDGVIRPGDRIHCRGAFLPGRPTQFRCWIYNQYGITHDSELPEGQRGEDAIRNSRTPTRPPSPPPPRP
;
A
#
# COMPACT_ATOMS: atom_id res chain seq x y z
N MET A 1 -3.23 -4.15 -28.87
CA MET A 1 -2.54 -4.01 -27.58
C MET A 1 -3.00 -2.70 -26.96
N THR A 2 -3.44 -2.69 -25.71
CA THR A 2 -4.03 -1.52 -25.02
C THR A 2 -2.99 -0.62 -24.34
N ILE A 3 -1.75 -1.10 -24.22
CA ILE A 3 -0.64 -0.34 -23.63
C ILE A 3 -0.36 0.93 -24.45
N ASP A 4 -0.38 2.08 -23.76
CA ASP A 4 0.08 3.36 -24.28
C ASP A 4 1.58 3.50 -24.03
N ALA A 5 2.36 3.70 -25.10
CA ALA A 5 3.81 3.71 -25.04
C ALA A 5 4.37 4.91 -24.24
N ASP A 6 3.72 6.06 -24.30
CA ASP A 6 4.20 7.27 -23.62
C ASP A 6 3.82 7.24 -22.14
N LEU A 7 2.64 6.73 -21.81
CA LEU A 7 2.26 6.45 -20.43
C LEU A 7 3.17 5.39 -19.82
N GLN A 8 3.46 4.30 -20.53
CA GLN A 8 4.38 3.26 -20.07
C GLN A 8 5.76 3.84 -19.70
N LYS A 9 6.33 4.69 -20.57
CA LYS A 9 7.61 5.37 -20.31
C LYS A 9 7.53 6.28 -19.08
N ARG A 10 6.45 7.07 -18.96
CA ARG A 10 6.24 7.97 -17.81
C ARG A 10 6.12 7.21 -16.50
N VAL A 11 5.35 6.11 -16.49
CA VAL A 11 5.21 5.24 -15.31
C VAL A 11 6.57 4.67 -14.90
N LEU A 12 7.38 4.19 -15.85
CA LEU A 12 8.71 3.67 -15.55
C LEU A 12 9.66 4.76 -15.01
N ALA A 13 9.59 5.97 -15.58
CA ALA A 13 10.39 7.12 -15.13
C ALA A 13 10.05 7.58 -13.70
N ILE A 14 8.82 7.35 -13.24
CA ILE A 14 8.39 7.59 -11.85
C ILE A 14 8.77 6.41 -10.94
N LEU A 15 8.52 5.18 -11.42
CA LEU A 15 8.70 3.96 -10.64
C LEU A 15 10.17 3.74 -10.24
N LYS A 16 11.10 3.94 -11.18
CA LYS A 16 12.53 3.74 -10.94
C LYS A 16 13.07 4.55 -9.75
N PRO A 17 13.00 5.89 -9.73
CA PRO A 17 13.51 6.67 -8.61
C PRO A 17 12.76 6.39 -7.30
N ALA A 18 11.45 6.08 -7.36
CA ALA A 18 10.68 5.71 -6.16
C ALA A 18 11.18 4.42 -5.52
N VAL A 19 11.52 3.40 -6.32
CA VAL A 19 12.11 2.16 -5.82
C VAL A 19 13.53 2.41 -5.31
N ASP A 20 14.36 3.14 -6.06
CA ASP A 20 15.76 3.39 -5.69
C ASP A 20 15.86 4.20 -4.38
N ALA A 21 14.92 5.11 -4.11
CA ALA A 21 14.86 5.90 -2.88
C ALA A 21 14.23 5.17 -1.68
N SER A 22 13.69 3.96 -1.88
CA SER A 22 13.08 3.18 -0.79
C SER A 22 14.15 2.71 0.21
N ALA A 23 13.77 2.54 1.47
CA ALA A 23 14.73 2.15 2.51
C ALA A 23 15.40 0.78 2.25
N HIS A 24 14.70 -0.12 1.55
CA HIS A 24 15.13 -1.49 1.27
C HIS A 24 14.80 -1.83 -0.19
N PRO A 25 15.57 -1.31 -1.16
CA PRO A 25 15.23 -1.44 -2.58
C PRO A 25 15.39 -2.88 -3.04
N ALA A 26 14.27 -3.51 -3.41
CA ALA A 26 14.18 -4.89 -3.93
C ALA A 26 13.43 -4.99 -5.28
N GLY A 27 12.90 -3.86 -5.75
CA GLY A 27 12.05 -3.75 -6.94
C GLY A 27 10.62 -3.32 -6.62
N GLY A 28 9.88 -2.99 -7.67
CA GLY A 28 8.51 -2.53 -7.61
C GLY A 28 7.80 -2.72 -8.95
N SER A 29 6.49 -2.54 -8.94
CA SER A 29 5.67 -2.57 -10.15
C SER A 29 4.58 -1.51 -10.07
N ALA A 30 4.04 -1.15 -11.22
CA ALA A 30 2.93 -0.22 -11.34
C ALA A 30 2.03 -0.64 -12.50
N VAL A 31 0.72 -0.59 -12.27
CA VAL A 31 -0.30 -0.91 -13.27
C VAL A 31 -1.24 0.28 -13.37
N VAL A 32 -1.54 0.70 -14.59
CA VAL A 32 -2.55 1.73 -14.87
C VAL A 32 -3.66 1.09 -15.70
N ILE A 33 -4.88 1.20 -15.20
CA ILE A 33 -6.07 0.61 -15.79
C ILE A 33 -7.07 1.74 -16.06
N ASP A 34 -7.66 1.75 -17.25
CA ASP A 34 -8.83 2.57 -17.53
C ASP A 34 -10.06 1.96 -16.85
N VAL A 35 -10.72 2.73 -15.98
CA VAL A 35 -11.81 2.22 -15.14
C VAL A 35 -13.06 1.87 -15.96
N ALA A 36 -13.32 2.60 -17.05
CA ALA A 36 -14.54 2.42 -17.83
C ALA A 36 -14.48 1.19 -18.75
N SER A 37 -13.34 0.99 -19.41
CA SER A 37 -13.12 -0.11 -20.37
C SER A 37 -12.46 -1.34 -19.74
N GLY A 38 -11.71 -1.17 -18.65
CA GLY A 38 -10.85 -2.21 -18.10
C GLY A 38 -9.52 -2.36 -18.84
N ASP A 39 -9.22 -1.49 -19.81
CA ASP A 39 -7.98 -1.55 -20.57
C ASP A 39 -6.76 -1.30 -19.69
N VAL A 40 -5.73 -2.15 -19.84
CA VAL A 40 -4.43 -1.92 -19.21
C VAL A 40 -3.67 -0.94 -20.09
N LEU A 41 -3.46 0.27 -19.59
CA LEU A 41 -2.78 1.35 -20.30
C LEU A 41 -1.28 1.38 -20.03
N ALA A 42 -0.84 0.92 -18.85
CA ALA A 42 0.57 0.73 -18.54
C ALA A 42 0.74 -0.45 -17.57
N LEU A 43 1.82 -1.21 -17.77
CA LEU A 43 2.15 -2.40 -17.00
C LEU A 43 3.68 -2.43 -16.83
N ALA A 44 4.18 -1.85 -15.74
CA ALA A 44 5.59 -1.62 -15.52
C ALA A 44 6.12 -2.46 -14.35
N SER A 45 7.35 -2.94 -14.48
CA SER A 45 8.13 -3.57 -13.41
C SER A 45 9.54 -3.02 -13.43
N TYR A 46 10.13 -2.83 -12.25
CA TYR A 46 11.50 -2.38 -12.08
C TYR A 46 12.17 -3.15 -10.92
N PRO A 47 13.44 -3.58 -11.01
CA PRO A 47 14.32 -3.49 -12.17
C PRO A 47 13.83 -4.24 -13.41
N THR A 48 14.23 -3.77 -14.59
CA THR A 48 13.94 -4.38 -15.90
C THR A 48 15.22 -4.42 -16.74
N TYR A 49 15.15 -4.98 -17.94
CA TYR A 49 16.28 -5.12 -18.86
C TYR A 49 16.04 -4.35 -20.16
N ALA A 50 17.14 -4.01 -20.87
CA ALA A 50 17.05 -3.32 -22.14
C ALA A 50 16.60 -4.26 -23.26
N TYR A 51 15.79 -3.74 -24.18
CA TYR A 51 15.50 -4.43 -25.43
C TYR A 51 16.78 -4.59 -26.24
N GLY A 52 17.01 -5.79 -26.80
CA GLY A 52 18.25 -6.10 -27.53
C GLY A 52 19.39 -6.68 -26.69
N ALA A 53 19.12 -7.11 -25.45
CA ALA A 53 20.08 -7.88 -24.65
C ALA A 53 20.58 -9.13 -25.41
N THR A 54 21.90 -9.36 -25.40
CA THR A 54 22.53 -10.51 -26.05
C THR A 54 22.29 -11.81 -25.27
N ALA A 55 22.63 -12.97 -25.86
CA ALA A 55 22.54 -14.25 -25.14
C ALA A 55 23.41 -14.27 -23.86
N GLU A 56 24.58 -13.63 -23.90
CA GLU A 56 25.48 -13.48 -22.76
C GLU A 56 24.88 -12.54 -21.69
N ASP A 57 24.21 -11.46 -22.10
CA ASP A 57 23.46 -10.60 -21.18
C ASP A 57 22.34 -11.38 -20.48
N PHE A 58 21.60 -12.21 -21.21
CA PHE A 58 20.55 -13.03 -20.61
C PHE A 58 21.08 -14.06 -19.62
N ALA A 59 22.22 -14.69 -19.89
CA ALA A 59 22.87 -15.60 -18.93
C ALA A 59 23.21 -14.87 -17.62
N ARG A 60 23.79 -13.66 -17.72
CA ARG A 60 24.09 -12.81 -16.56
C ARG A 60 22.82 -12.38 -15.83
N LEU A 61 21.80 -11.88 -16.54
CA LEU A 61 20.53 -11.44 -15.97
C LEU A 61 19.77 -12.58 -15.28
N ARG A 62 19.92 -13.82 -15.76
CA ARG A 62 19.33 -15.02 -15.14
C ARG A 62 20.05 -15.45 -13.87
N SER A 63 21.35 -15.17 -13.76
CA SER A 63 22.15 -15.44 -12.56
C SER A 63 21.97 -14.39 -11.45
N GLU A 64 21.36 -13.25 -11.75
CA GLU A 64 21.11 -12.16 -10.80
C GLU A 64 19.97 -12.50 -9.83
N THR A 65 20.32 -12.75 -8.57
CA THR A 65 19.37 -13.20 -7.53
C THR A 65 18.84 -12.07 -6.64
N ARG A 66 19.52 -10.92 -6.58
CA ARG A 66 19.13 -9.80 -5.71
C ARG A 66 18.10 -8.91 -6.38
N TRP A 67 18.35 -8.53 -7.63
CA TRP A 67 17.52 -7.57 -8.35
C TRP A 67 16.48 -8.21 -9.28
N LEU A 68 16.67 -9.48 -9.66
CA LEU A 68 15.74 -10.27 -10.46
C LEU A 68 15.12 -9.49 -11.65
N PRO A 69 15.94 -8.92 -12.57
CA PRO A 69 15.47 -8.02 -13.63
C PRO A 69 14.59 -8.71 -14.69
N LEU A 70 14.67 -10.04 -14.80
CA LEU A 70 13.81 -10.83 -15.69
C LEU A 70 12.43 -11.14 -15.10
N ARG A 71 12.21 -10.82 -13.82
CA ARG A 71 10.96 -11.11 -13.11
C ARG A 71 9.94 -9.99 -13.33
N PHE A 72 8.81 -10.32 -13.94
CA PHE A 72 7.73 -9.38 -14.17
C PHE A 72 6.76 -9.31 -12.98
N ARG A 73 7.16 -8.50 -12.00
CA ARG A 73 6.52 -8.36 -10.68
C ARG A 73 5.05 -7.96 -10.74
N ALA A 74 4.66 -7.18 -11.76
CA ALA A 74 3.29 -6.71 -11.94
C ALA A 74 2.25 -7.85 -12.07
N VAL A 75 2.69 -9.04 -12.46
CA VAL A 75 1.81 -10.20 -12.72
C VAL A 75 2.27 -11.45 -11.97
N SER A 76 3.58 -11.67 -11.85
CA SER A 76 4.12 -12.93 -11.34
C SER A 76 4.28 -12.99 -9.82
N ASP A 77 4.26 -11.85 -9.13
CA ASP A 77 4.51 -11.79 -7.69
C ASP A 77 3.23 -11.48 -6.90
N ALA A 78 3.07 -12.17 -5.77
CA ALA A 78 2.05 -11.87 -4.79
C ALA A 78 2.67 -11.09 -3.62
N PHE A 79 2.11 -9.93 -3.29
CA PHE A 79 2.51 -9.13 -2.14
C PHE A 79 1.38 -9.07 -1.12
N PRO A 80 1.69 -9.01 0.19
CA PRO A 80 0.68 -8.68 1.18
C PRO A 80 0.10 -7.30 0.84
N PRO A 81 -1.22 -7.17 0.60
CA PRO A 81 -1.80 -5.90 0.14
C PRO A 81 -1.76 -4.82 1.23
N GLY A 82 -1.62 -5.22 2.50
CA GLY A 82 -1.60 -4.28 3.62
C GLY A 82 -2.88 -3.45 3.66
N SER A 83 -2.74 -2.15 3.95
CA SER A 83 -3.91 -1.26 4.09
C SER A 83 -4.68 -1.01 2.78
N THR A 84 -4.15 -1.36 1.61
CA THR A 84 -4.87 -1.17 0.33
C THR A 84 -6.10 -2.08 0.22
N CYS A 85 -6.10 -3.23 0.92
CA CYS A 85 -7.24 -4.17 0.93
C CYS A 85 -8.44 -3.68 1.77
N LYS A 86 -8.25 -2.66 2.62
CA LYS A 86 -9.32 -2.17 3.52
C LYS A 86 -10.58 -1.72 2.79
N ALA A 87 -10.44 -1.17 1.57
CA ALA A 87 -11.59 -0.78 0.76
C ALA A 87 -12.48 -1.99 0.43
N ILE A 88 -11.88 -3.14 0.10
CA ILE A 88 -12.61 -4.38 -0.18
C ILE A 88 -13.31 -4.88 1.08
N THR A 89 -12.61 -4.87 2.23
CA THR A 89 -13.22 -5.24 3.53
C THR A 89 -14.42 -4.35 3.89
N LEU A 90 -14.29 -3.03 3.67
CA LEU A 90 -15.38 -2.07 3.89
C LEU A 90 -16.59 -2.39 3.03
N VAL A 91 -16.38 -2.63 1.73
CA VAL A 91 -17.45 -2.99 0.79
C VAL A 91 -18.13 -4.30 1.21
N GLY A 92 -17.36 -5.31 1.64
CA GLY A 92 -17.92 -6.57 2.15
C GLY A 92 -18.82 -6.35 3.36
N GLY A 93 -18.35 -5.61 4.38
CA GLY A 93 -19.15 -5.33 5.58
C GLY A 93 -20.43 -4.53 5.30
N LEU A 94 -20.37 -3.59 4.35
CA LEU A 94 -21.55 -2.85 3.89
C LEU A 94 -22.53 -3.75 3.11
N SER A 95 -22.02 -4.64 2.26
CA SER A 95 -22.82 -5.53 1.42
C SER A 95 -23.54 -6.60 2.26
N ASP A 96 -22.88 -7.12 3.29
CA ASP A 96 -23.44 -8.09 4.23
C ASP A 96 -24.37 -7.44 5.28
N GLY A 97 -24.48 -6.11 5.29
CA GLY A 97 -25.31 -5.36 6.24
C GLY A 97 -24.79 -5.37 7.69
N VAL A 98 -23.56 -5.85 7.91
CA VAL A 98 -22.89 -5.89 9.23
C VAL A 98 -22.55 -4.48 9.70
N ILE A 99 -22.26 -3.58 8.76
CA ILE A 99 -22.07 -2.15 9.00
C ILE A 99 -22.91 -1.31 8.03
N ARG A 100 -23.25 -0.10 8.44
CA ARG A 100 -23.97 0.91 7.65
C ARG A 100 -23.11 2.15 7.46
N PRO A 101 -23.33 2.97 6.41
CA PRO A 101 -22.54 4.19 6.18
C PRO A 101 -22.52 5.16 7.37
N GLY A 102 -23.60 5.18 8.17
CA GLY A 102 -23.74 6.00 9.37
C GLY A 102 -23.28 5.34 10.67
N ASP A 103 -22.67 4.15 10.63
CA ASP A 103 -22.16 3.52 11.85
C ASP A 103 -20.89 4.25 12.32
N ARG A 104 -20.69 4.24 13.64
CA ARG A 104 -19.48 4.76 14.28
C ARG A 104 -18.68 3.61 14.86
N ILE A 105 -17.38 3.61 14.57
CA ILE A 105 -16.45 2.56 14.98
C ILE A 105 -15.37 3.18 15.88
N HIS A 106 -15.29 2.66 17.10
CA HIS A 106 -14.26 3.05 18.07
C HIS A 106 -12.94 2.34 17.80
N CYS A 107 -11.85 3.10 17.67
CA CYS A 107 -10.51 2.56 17.53
C CYS A 107 -9.73 2.76 18.83
N ARG A 108 -9.77 1.78 19.74
CA ARG A 108 -9.08 1.84 21.04
C ARG A 108 -7.57 1.58 20.98
N GLY A 109 -6.97 1.62 19.78
CA GLY A 109 -5.54 1.38 19.57
C GLY A 109 -5.12 -0.10 19.51
N ALA A 110 -5.76 -0.97 20.30
CA ALA A 110 -5.60 -2.43 20.22
C ALA A 110 -6.95 -3.10 19.94
N PHE A 111 -6.95 -4.05 19.00
CA PHE A 111 -8.17 -4.78 18.64
C PHE A 111 -8.53 -5.87 19.66
N LEU A 112 -7.55 -6.58 20.21
CA LEU A 112 -7.75 -7.69 21.14
C LEU A 112 -7.41 -7.29 22.59
N PRO A 113 -8.39 -7.16 23.50
CA PRO A 113 -8.16 -6.73 24.88
C PRO A 113 -7.17 -7.63 25.66
N GLY A 114 -7.22 -8.95 25.43
CA GLY A 114 -6.32 -9.92 26.08
C GLY A 114 -4.97 -10.10 25.39
N ARG A 115 -4.75 -9.47 24.24
CA ARG A 115 -3.49 -9.53 23.48
C ARG A 115 -3.16 -8.15 22.92
N PRO A 116 -2.88 -7.17 23.79
CA PRO A 116 -2.82 -5.77 23.41
C PRO A 116 -1.68 -5.45 22.42
N THR A 117 -0.71 -6.35 22.25
CA THR A 117 0.39 -6.23 21.27
C THR A 117 0.04 -6.75 19.88
N GLN A 118 -1.07 -7.49 19.72
CA GLN A 118 -1.53 -8.03 18.44
C GLN A 118 -2.56 -7.09 17.80
N PHE A 119 -2.49 -6.92 16.47
CA PHE A 119 -3.42 -6.11 15.68
C PHE A 119 -3.61 -4.69 16.24
N ARG A 120 -2.49 -3.96 16.32
CA ARG A 120 -2.48 -2.56 16.78
C ARG A 120 -2.71 -1.59 15.64
N CYS A 121 -3.40 -0.50 15.96
CA CYS A 121 -3.50 0.66 15.09
C CYS A 121 -2.13 1.30 14.89
N TRP A 122 -1.81 1.71 13.66
CA TRP A 122 -0.54 2.36 13.35
C TRP A 122 -0.40 3.72 14.07
N ILE A 123 -1.50 4.48 14.23
CA ILE A 123 -1.52 5.72 15.00
C ILE A 123 -1.14 5.45 16.46
N TYR A 124 -1.72 4.40 17.05
CA TYR A 124 -1.39 4.02 18.42
C TYR A 124 0.07 3.58 18.56
N ASN A 125 0.59 2.81 17.60
CA ASN A 125 1.99 2.40 17.58
C ASN A 125 2.96 3.59 17.48
N GLN A 126 2.63 4.60 16.68
CA GLN A 126 3.52 5.71 16.38
C GLN A 126 3.41 6.87 17.38
N TYR A 127 2.20 7.12 17.90
CA TYR A 127 1.88 8.32 18.67
C TYR A 127 1.34 8.02 20.08
N GLY A 128 0.99 6.78 20.39
CA GLY A 128 0.38 6.41 21.68
C GLY A 128 -1.06 6.91 21.85
N ILE A 129 -1.67 7.47 20.81
CA ILE A 129 -3.06 7.96 20.81
C ILE A 129 -3.96 7.09 19.94
N THR A 130 -5.26 7.28 20.10
CA THR A 130 -6.31 6.59 19.35
C THR A 130 -6.97 7.53 18.37
N HIS A 131 -7.68 7.01 17.36
CA HIS A 131 -8.54 7.87 16.56
C HIS A 131 -9.66 8.50 17.41
N ASP A 132 -10.09 7.81 18.47
CA ASP A 132 -11.06 8.34 19.42
C ASP A 132 -10.54 9.55 20.22
N SER A 133 -9.22 9.81 20.19
CA SER A 133 -8.64 11.02 20.80
C SER A 133 -9.02 12.29 20.04
N GLU A 134 -9.28 12.19 18.73
CA GLU A 134 -9.77 13.30 17.90
C GLU A 134 -11.29 13.20 17.66
N LEU A 135 -11.85 11.98 17.68
CA LEU A 135 -13.28 11.71 17.48
C LEU A 135 -13.85 10.85 18.62
N PRO A 136 -14.16 11.44 19.79
CA PRO A 136 -14.58 10.70 20.99
C PRO A 136 -15.81 9.82 20.79
N GLU A 137 -16.69 10.19 19.86
CA GLU A 137 -17.89 9.45 19.53
C GLU A 137 -17.66 8.28 18.56
N GLY A 138 -16.42 8.08 18.10
CA GLY A 138 -16.03 7.04 17.14
C GLY A 138 -16.11 7.51 15.68
N GLN A 139 -15.31 6.89 14.82
CA GLN A 139 -15.18 7.27 13.41
C GLN A 139 -16.34 6.74 12.56
N ARG A 140 -16.91 7.60 11.72
CA ARG A 140 -17.75 7.19 10.60
C ARG A 140 -16.88 6.77 9.40
N GLY A 141 -17.50 6.17 8.39
CA GLY A 141 -16.79 5.78 7.16
C GLY A 141 -16.10 6.97 6.46
N GLU A 142 -16.72 8.14 6.43
CA GLU A 142 -16.14 9.35 5.86
C GLU A 142 -14.94 9.89 6.66
N ASP A 143 -15.01 9.81 7.99
CA ASP A 143 -13.92 10.21 8.89
C ASP A 143 -12.72 9.30 8.68
N ALA A 144 -12.94 8.00 8.52
CA ALA A 144 -11.86 7.03 8.28
C ALA A 144 -11.10 7.29 6.97
N ILE A 145 -11.77 7.82 5.93
CA ILE A 145 -11.12 8.21 4.68
C ILE A 145 -10.27 9.47 4.89
N ARG A 146 -10.81 10.49 5.58
CA ARG A 146 -10.11 11.77 5.83
C ARG A 146 -8.97 11.66 6.85
N ASN A 147 -9.18 10.92 7.93
CA ASN A 147 -8.28 10.76 9.08
C ASN A 147 -7.33 9.56 8.95
N SER A 148 -7.21 8.99 7.74
CA SER A 148 -6.12 8.09 7.40
C SER A 148 -4.75 8.81 7.33
N ARG A 149 -4.75 10.15 7.40
CA ARG A 149 -3.56 11.00 7.44
C ARG A 149 -3.03 11.13 8.87
N THR A 150 -1.76 11.52 8.98
CA THR A 150 -1.08 11.86 10.24
C THR A 150 -1.96 12.74 11.13
N PRO A 151 -2.05 12.47 12.46
CA PRO A 151 -2.77 13.33 13.40
C PRO A 151 -2.38 14.79 13.21
N THR A 152 -3.36 15.68 13.19
CA THR A 152 -3.14 17.11 12.91
C THR A 152 -2.40 17.83 14.04
N ARG A 153 -2.29 17.18 15.21
CA ARG A 153 -1.54 17.67 16.37
C ARG A 153 -0.58 16.58 16.87
N PRO A 154 0.72 16.86 17.04
CA PRO A 154 1.63 15.92 17.67
C PRO A 154 1.16 15.62 19.10
N PRO A 155 1.21 14.35 19.55
CA PRO A 155 0.87 14.02 20.93
C PRO A 155 1.84 14.73 21.89
N SER A 156 1.33 15.13 23.05
CA SER A 156 2.20 15.45 24.19
C SER A 156 3.10 14.24 24.48
N PRO A 157 4.39 14.44 24.81
CA PRO A 157 5.30 13.35 25.07
C PRO A 157 4.72 12.42 26.15
N PRO A 158 4.89 11.09 26.00
CA PRO A 158 4.43 10.17 27.03
C PRO A 158 5.10 10.51 28.37
N PRO A 159 4.41 10.33 29.50
CA PRO A 159 5.06 10.45 30.80
C PRO A 159 6.27 9.51 30.86
N PRO A 160 7.36 9.90 31.55
CA PRO A 160 8.52 9.04 31.70
C PRO A 160 8.06 7.68 32.23
N ARG A 161 8.53 6.59 31.59
CA ARG A 161 8.28 5.25 32.12
C ARG A 161 8.96 5.13 33.49
N PRO A 162 8.31 4.47 34.47
CA PRO A 162 8.95 4.18 35.75
C PRO A 162 10.19 3.29 35.56
#